data_AF-A0A7C2BA18-F1
#
_entry.id   AF-A0A7C2BA18-F1
#
_cell.length_a   1.000
_cell.length_b   1.000
_cell.length_c   1.000
_cell.angle_alpha   90.00
_cell.angle_beta   90.00
_cell.angle_gamma   90.00
#
_symmetry.space_group_name_H-M   'P 1'
#
loop_
_entity.id
_entity.type
_entity.pdbx_description
1 polymer ?
#
loop_
_entity_poly.entity_id
_entity_poly.type
_entity_poly.pdbx_seq_one_letter_code
_entity_poly.pdbx_strand_id
1 'polypeptide(L)'
;MDQLLRKDWSSEQVSGRLAREEGISVGYEWIYHHVYQDKRNDDDLYRHLRCQKPCRKRYGHHHQQGQTKGKIPIDERPAIVE
;
A
#
# COMPACT_ATOMS: atom_id res chain seq x y z
N MET A 1 -2.84 23.48 2.86
CA MET A 1 -2.61 22.02 2.91
C MET A 1 -3.85 21.22 2.47
N ASP A 2 -5.03 21.53 3.01
CA ASP A 2 -6.29 20.79 2.75
C ASP A 2 -6.68 20.75 1.27
N GLN A 3 -6.41 21.83 0.54
CA GLN A 3 -6.61 21.89 -0.91
C GLN A 3 -5.77 20.88 -1.70
N LEU A 4 -4.58 20.50 -1.20
CA LEU A 4 -3.73 19.48 -1.82
C LEU A 4 -4.26 18.09 -1.49
N LEU A 5 -4.66 17.86 -0.24
CA LEU A 5 -5.28 16.61 0.18
C LEU A 5 -6.58 16.32 -0.58
N ARG A 6 -7.45 17.33 -0.77
CA ARG A 6 -8.67 17.21 -1.58
C ARG A 6 -8.43 16.96 -3.07
N LYS A 7 -7.21 17.20 -3.57
CA LYS A 7 -6.77 16.84 -4.93
C LYS A 7 -6.17 15.43 -4.99
N ASP A 8 -6.36 14.62 -3.95
CA ASP A 8 -5.85 13.27 -3.77
C ASP A 8 -4.31 13.16 -3.79
N TRP A 9 -3.62 14.20 -3.30
CA TRP A 9 -2.16 14.18 -3.15
C TRP A 9 -1.74 13.27 -1.99
N SER A 10 -0.62 12.55 -2.16
CA SER A 10 0.00 11.78 -1.08
C SER A 10 0.56 12.72 0.00
N SER A 11 0.60 12.27 1.27
CA SER A 11 1.17 13.04 2.38
C SER A 11 2.62 13.47 2.14
N GLU A 12 3.44 12.62 1.52
CA GLU A 12 4.79 13.00 1.08
C GLU A 12 4.79 14.11 0.03
N GLN A 13 3.86 14.06 -0.92
CA GLN A 13 3.78 15.08 -1.97
C GLN A 13 3.29 16.42 -1.40
N VAL A 14 2.37 16.38 -0.43
CA VAL A 14 1.90 17.56 0.30
C VAL A 14 3.05 18.19 1.09
N SER A 15 3.81 17.38 1.84
CA SER A 15 5.01 17.83 2.58
C SER A 15 6.03 18.48 1.64
N GLY A 16 6.37 17.81 0.53
CA GLY A 16 7.31 18.36 -0.45
C GLY A 16 6.82 19.63 -1.14
N ARG A 17 5.52 19.76 -1.39
CA ARG A 17 4.93 21.01 -1.93
C ARG A 17 4.98 22.14 -0.92
N LEU A 18 4.60 21.88 0.33
CA LEU A 18 4.67 22.89 1.40
C LEU A 18 6.09 23.39 1.61
N ALA A 19 7.08 22.51 1.58
CA ALA A 19 8.49 22.91 1.69
C ALA A 19 8.94 23.80 0.52
N ARG A 20 8.41 23.56 -0.70
CA ARG A 20 8.80 24.28 -1.91
C ARG A 20 8.05 25.59 -2.14
N GLU A 21 6.77 25.65 -1.81
CA GLU A 21 5.89 26.80 -2.04
C GLU A 21 5.88 27.75 -0.84
N GLU A 22 5.81 27.20 0.37
CA GLU A 22 5.60 27.96 1.62
C GLU A 22 6.87 28.00 2.49
N GLY A 23 7.91 27.20 2.16
CA GLY A 23 9.10 27.04 2.99
C GLY A 23 8.85 26.26 4.30
N ILE A 24 7.67 25.65 4.45
CA ILE A 24 7.28 24.95 5.66
C ILE A 24 7.63 23.46 5.52
N SER A 25 8.55 22.99 6.37
CA SER A 25 8.87 21.56 6.46
C SER A 25 7.93 20.88 7.45
N VAL A 26 6.99 20.09 6.93
CA VAL A 26 6.02 19.34 7.73
C VAL A 26 6.28 17.85 7.55
N GLY A 27 6.45 17.11 8.65
CA GLY A 27 6.57 15.65 8.60
C GLY A 27 5.27 14.98 8.14
N TYR A 28 5.37 13.80 7.53
CA TYR A 28 4.19 13.05 7.10
C TYR A 28 3.27 12.67 8.28
N GLU A 29 3.82 12.43 9.48
CA GLU A 29 3.05 12.17 10.71
C GLU A 29 2.14 13.33 11.10
N TRP A 30 2.62 14.57 10.95
CA TRP A 30 1.82 15.75 11.25
C TRP A 30 0.62 15.84 10.31
N ILE A 31 0.80 15.47 9.04
CA ILE A 31 -0.29 15.38 8.06
C ILE A 31 -1.34 14.36 8.48
N TYR A 32 -0.92 13.20 8.99
CA TYR A 32 -1.85 12.23 9.54
C TYR A 32 -2.59 12.76 10.77
N HIS A 33 -1.88 13.39 11.71
CA HIS A 33 -2.51 13.99 12.89
C HIS A 33 -3.55 15.04 12.50
N HIS A 34 -3.23 15.92 11.56
CA HIS A 34 -4.16 16.92 11.02
C HIS A 34 -5.43 16.26 10.48
N VAL A 35 -5.29 15.26 9.60
CA VAL A 35 -6.43 14.52 9.03
C VAL A 35 -7.26 13.81 10.12
N TYR A 36 -6.63 13.23 11.13
CA TYR A 36 -7.35 12.57 12.23
C TYR A 36 -8.08 13.56 13.14
N GLN A 37 -7.55 14.77 13.34
CA GLN A 37 -8.23 15.81 14.09
C GLN A 37 -9.44 16.33 13.33
N ASP A 38 -9.33 16.54 12.02
CA ASP A 38 -10.47 16.88 11.16
C ASP A 38 -11.55 15.80 11.17
N LYS A 39 -11.15 14.52 11.15
CA LYS A 39 -12.08 13.40 11.31
C LYS A 39 -12.86 13.45 12.64
N ARG A 40 -12.25 13.96 13.73
CA ARG A 40 -12.94 14.12 15.03
C ARG A 40 -13.91 15.30 15.01
N ASN A 41 -13.70 16.26 14.13
CA ASN A 41 -14.58 17.39 13.89
C ASN A 41 -15.67 17.09 12.83
N ASP A 42 -15.82 15.82 12.44
CA ASP A 42 -16.78 15.34 11.42
C ASP A 42 -16.51 15.87 9.99
N ASP A 43 -15.26 16.22 9.68
CA ASP A 43 -14.86 16.64 8.33
C ASP A 43 -14.53 15.43 7.41
N ASP A 44 -14.53 15.66 6.10
CA ASP A 44 -14.40 14.64 5.07
C ASP A 44 -12.97 14.44 4.56
N LEU A 45 -11.99 15.16 5.11
CA LEU A 45 -10.60 15.16 4.65
C LEU A 45 -9.97 13.76 4.63
N TYR A 46 -10.34 12.90 5.58
CA TYR A 46 -9.87 11.52 5.64
C TYR A 46 -10.31 10.65 4.44
N ARG A 47 -11.36 11.05 3.73
CA ARG A 47 -11.90 10.36 2.54
C ARG A 47 -11.04 10.60 1.29
N HIS A 48 -10.07 11.50 1.36
CA HIS A 48 -9.10 11.73 0.30
C HIS A 48 -7.76 11.01 0.50
N LEU A 49 -7.61 10.24 1.60
CA LEU A 49 -6.40 9.46 1.78
C LEU A 49 -6.29 8.34 0.73
N ARG A 50 -5.17 8.31 0.02
CA ARG A 50 -4.87 7.32 -1.03
C ARG A 50 -4.98 5.86 -0.56
N CYS A 51 -4.74 5.60 0.72
CA CYS A 51 -4.65 4.25 1.30
C CYS A 51 -5.94 3.76 1.99
N GLN A 52 -7.12 4.18 1.53
CA GLN A 52 -8.39 3.71 2.12
C GLN A 52 -8.85 2.34 1.64
N LYS A 53 -8.28 1.83 0.54
CA LYS A 53 -8.73 0.54 -0.01
C LYS A 53 -8.21 -0.60 0.87
N PRO A 54 -9.07 -1.54 1.30
CA PRO A 54 -8.63 -2.72 2.01
C PRO A 54 -7.65 -3.49 1.11
N CYS A 55 -6.45 -3.74 1.63
CA CYS A 55 -5.45 -4.57 0.96
C CYS A 55 -6.10 -5.92 0.61
N ARG A 56 -5.93 -6.36 -0.64
CA ARG A 56 -6.43 -7.67 -1.09
C ARG A 56 -5.85 -8.76 -0.19
N LYS A 57 -6.71 -9.52 0.47
CA LYS A 57 -6.31 -10.69 1.28
C LYS A 57 -5.53 -11.66 0.37
N ARG A 58 -4.33 -12.08 0.78
CA ARG A 58 -3.47 -13.02 0.03
C ARG A 58 -3.82 -14.49 0.23
N TYR A 59 -4.78 -14.80 1.11
CA TYR A 59 -5.15 -16.16 1.48
C TYR A 59 -6.44 -16.58 0.76
N GLY A 60 -6.54 -17.85 0.37
CA GLY A 60 -7.74 -18.44 -0.24
C GLY A 60 -7.68 -18.70 -1.75
N HIS A 61 -6.55 -18.44 -2.42
CA HIS A 61 -6.36 -18.92 -3.79
C HIS A 61 -5.66 -20.28 -3.75
N HIS A 62 -6.37 -21.35 -4.09
CA HIS A 62 -5.71 -22.62 -4.36
C HIS A 62 -4.72 -22.41 -5.51
N HIS A 63 -3.49 -22.85 -5.31
CA HIS A 63 -2.49 -22.88 -6.36
C HIS A 63 -2.97 -23.85 -7.43
N GLN A 64 -3.52 -23.34 -8.53
CA GLN A 64 -3.97 -24.18 -9.66
C GLN A 64 -2.79 -24.71 -10.50
N GLN A 65 -1.54 -24.53 -10.06
CA GLN A 65 -0.44 -25.25 -10.67
C GLN A 65 -0.63 -26.73 -10.34
N GLY A 66 -1.18 -27.46 -11.30
CA GLY A 66 -1.15 -28.91 -11.31
C GLY A 66 0.30 -29.41 -11.26
N GLN A 67 0.43 -30.71 -11.06
CA GLN A 67 1.73 -31.38 -11.14
C GLN A 67 2.33 -31.20 -12.54
N THR A 68 3.59 -30.78 -12.63
CA THR A 68 4.35 -30.72 -13.89
C THR A 68 4.28 -32.09 -14.57
N LYS A 69 3.76 -32.16 -15.80
CA LYS A 69 3.74 -33.39 -16.59
C LYS A 69 5.18 -33.91 -16.76
N GLY A 70 5.40 -35.20 -16.50
CA GLY A 70 6.73 -35.83 -16.60
C GLY A 70 7.56 -35.84 -15.30
N LYS A 71 6.93 -35.60 -14.14
CA LYS A 71 7.61 -35.79 -12.85
C LYS A 71 7.80 -37.29 -12.57
N ILE A 72 9.04 -37.74 -12.54
CA ILE A 72 9.41 -39.10 -12.14
C ILE A 72 9.29 -39.21 -10.60
N PRO A 73 8.49 -40.16 -10.05
CA PRO A 73 8.39 -40.37 -8.61
C PRO A 73 9.75 -40.78 -8.04
N ILE A 74 9.97 -40.53 -6.75
CA ILE A 74 11.29 -40.71 -6.13
C ILE A 74 11.76 -42.17 -6.25
N ASP A 75 10.83 -43.12 -6.16
CA ASP A 75 11.07 -44.56 -6.30
C ASP A 75 11.53 -44.99 -7.70
N GLU A 76 11.20 -44.22 -8.75
CA GLU A 76 11.57 -44.53 -10.13
C GLU A 76 12.83 -43.77 -10.60
N ARG A 77 13.45 -42.97 -9.71
CA ARG A 77 14.68 -42.26 -10.06
C ARG A 77 15.84 -43.25 -10.15
N PRO A 78 16.66 -43.20 -11.21
CA PRO A 78 17.86 -44.01 -11.26
C PRO A 78 18.79 -43.60 -10.11
N ALA A 79 19.31 -44.59 -9.39
CA ALA A 79 20.24 -44.36 -8.26
C ALA A 79 21.63 -43.87 -8.73
N ILE A 80 21.89 -43.94 -10.03
CA ILE A 80 23.20 -43.71 -10.63
C ILE A 80 23.08 -42.46 -11.51
N VAL A 81 23.75 -41.40 -11.09
CA VAL A 81 24.20 -40.32 -11.98
C VAL A 81 25.67 -40.62 -12.21
N GLU A 82 26.02 -41.03 -13.43
CA GLU A 82 27.41 -41.12 -13.91
C GLU A 82 27.98 -39.72 -14.17
#